data_AF-A0A1B1TAG4-F1
#
_entry.id   AF-A0A1B1TAG4-F1
#
_cell.length_a   1.000
_cell.length_b   1.000
_cell.length_c   1.000
_cell.angle_alpha   90.00
_cell.angle_beta   90.00
_cell.angle_gamma   90.00
#
_symmetry.space_group_name_H-M   'P 1'
#
loop_
_entity.id
_entity.type
_entity.pdbx_description
1 polymer ?
#
loop_
_entity_poly.entity_id
_entity_poly.type
_entity_poly.pdbx_seq_one_letter_code
_entity_poly.pdbx_strand_id
1 'polypeptide(L)'
;MTSETRVNVLDTTNEGDEWHGYGGELETGGLAAREKDNFTEIETEFDLVHAHAAPPQQYDFAEIIDISGDTATVRWQDGSGIEEINTSDLRPAEQDIVSGRIDL
;
A
#
# COMPACT_ATOMS: atom_id res chain seq x y z
N MET A 1 -17.17 11.83 5.94
CA MET A 1 -16.43 10.64 6.42
C MET A 1 -15.44 10.32 5.31
N THR A 2 -14.16 10.49 5.58
CA THR A 2 -13.10 10.31 4.59
C THR A 2 -12.43 8.98 4.88
N SER A 3 -12.40 8.09 3.90
CA SER A 3 -11.64 6.84 3.98
C SER A 3 -10.26 7.04 3.37
N GLU A 4 -9.25 6.41 3.94
CA GLU A 4 -7.88 6.42 3.42
C GLU A 4 -7.39 4.97 3.32
N THR A 5 -6.78 4.61 2.19
CA THR A 5 -6.14 3.30 2.03
C THR A 5 -4.69 3.39 2.48
N ARG A 6 -4.26 2.47 3.35
CA ARG A 6 -2.93 2.47 3.96
C ARG A 6 -2.33 1.07 3.96
N VAL A 7 -1.00 1.00 3.83
CA VAL A 7 -0.25 -0.25 3.99
C VAL A 7 -0.11 -0.57 5.47
N ASN A 8 -0.21 -1.85 5.83
CA ASN A 8 -0.01 -2.27 7.22
C ASN A 8 1.45 -2.02 7.64
N VAL A 9 1.65 -1.31 8.74
CA VAL A 9 2.98 -0.97 9.28
C VAL A 9 3.80 -2.21 9.67
N LEU A 10 3.15 -3.31 10.02
CA LEU A 10 3.84 -4.56 10.35
C LEU A 10 4.43 -5.22 9.09
N ASP A 11 3.88 -4.92 7.92
CA ASP A 11 4.35 -5.45 6.65
C ASP A 11 5.41 -4.57 5.98
N THR A 12 5.71 -3.39 6.52
CA THR A 12 6.85 -2.57 6.08
C THR A 12 8.17 -2.99 6.73
N THR A 13 8.18 -4.08 7.49
CA THR A 13 9.35 -4.57 8.22
C THR A 13 10.19 -5.49 7.33
N ASN A 14 11.51 -5.53 7.55
CA ASN A 14 12.44 -6.33 6.75
C ASN A 14 12.71 -7.69 7.37
N GLU A 15 13.21 -8.64 6.57
CA GLU A 15 13.63 -9.95 7.08
C GLU A 15 14.69 -9.78 8.19
N GLY A 16 14.35 -10.21 9.41
CA GLY A 16 15.17 -10.07 10.61
C GLY A 16 14.68 -9.03 11.62
N ASP A 17 13.68 -8.21 11.28
CA ASP A 17 12.97 -7.37 12.25
C ASP A 17 12.08 -8.22 13.16
N GLU A 18 11.92 -7.79 14.42
CA GLU A 18 11.12 -8.53 15.42
C GLU A 18 9.66 -8.72 15.01
N TRP A 19 9.16 -7.84 14.14
CA TRP A 19 7.77 -7.79 13.70
C TRP A 19 7.58 -8.31 12.27
N HIS A 20 8.64 -8.82 11.64
CA HIS A 20 8.56 -9.42 10.30
C HIS A 20 7.64 -10.64 10.29
N GLY A 21 6.69 -10.66 9.35
CA GLY A 21 5.69 -11.73 9.22
C GLY A 21 4.51 -11.63 10.19
N TYR A 22 4.41 -10.56 10.98
CA TYR A 22 3.21 -10.24 11.79
C TYR A 22 2.22 -9.32 11.06
N GLY A 23 2.45 -9.04 9.78
CA GLY A 23 1.52 -8.34 8.90
C GLY A 23 0.22 -9.12 8.67
N GLY A 24 -0.76 -8.45 8.04
CA GLY A 24 -1.97 -9.12 7.56
C GLY A 24 -1.66 -10.07 6.39
N GLU A 25 -2.52 -11.06 6.18
CA GLU A 25 -2.38 -11.96 5.04
C GLU A 25 -3.02 -11.33 3.79
N LEU A 26 -2.48 -11.65 2.61
CA LEU A 26 -3.14 -11.32 1.34
C LEU A 26 -4.37 -12.21 1.20
N GLU A 27 -5.55 -11.60 1.09
CA GLU A 27 -6.82 -12.30 0.96
C GLU A 27 -7.59 -11.87 -0.30
N THR A 28 -8.27 -12.82 -0.93
CA THR A 28 -9.14 -12.54 -2.08
C THR A 28 -10.27 -11.62 -1.68
N GLY A 29 -10.44 -10.50 -2.38
CA GLY A 29 -11.36 -9.41 -2.03
C GLY A 29 -10.76 -8.37 -1.08
N GLY A 30 -9.52 -8.58 -0.60
CA GLY A 30 -8.75 -7.62 0.17
C GLY A 30 -8.03 -6.58 -0.70
N LEU A 31 -7.40 -5.61 -0.04
CA LEU A 31 -6.56 -4.63 -0.70
C LEU A 31 -5.08 -5.04 -0.58
N ALA A 32 -4.34 -4.79 -1.65
CA ALA A 32 -2.90 -4.91 -1.70
C ALA A 32 -2.27 -3.59 -2.13
N ALA A 33 -0.99 -3.44 -1.82
CA ALA A 33 -0.18 -2.31 -2.22
C ALA A 33 1.12 -2.80 -2.87
N ARG A 34 1.57 -2.09 -3.90
CA ARG A 34 2.89 -2.26 -4.51
C ARG A 34 3.68 -0.98 -4.37
N GLU A 35 4.96 -1.09 -4.06
CA GLU A 35 5.89 0.04 -4.06
C GLU A 35 6.02 0.63 -5.47
N LYS A 36 6.02 1.95 -5.60
CA LYS A 36 6.28 2.59 -6.90
C LYS A 36 7.77 2.51 -7.21
N ASP A 37 8.13 2.43 -8.50
CA ASP A 37 9.54 2.47 -8.93
C ASP A 37 10.33 3.66 -8.37
N ASN A 38 9.65 4.78 -8.11
CA ASN A 38 10.22 6.00 -7.57
C ASN A 38 10.08 6.13 -6.03
N PHE A 39 9.86 5.02 -5.31
CA PHE A 39 9.67 5.02 -3.84
C PHE A 39 10.76 5.82 -3.08
N THR A 40 12.04 5.48 -3.33
CA THR A 40 13.19 6.11 -2.66
C THR A 40 13.38 7.57 -3.09
N GLU A 41 13.06 7.88 -4.34
CA GLU A 41 13.11 9.26 -4.86
C GLU A 41 12.07 10.13 -4.15
N ILE A 42 10.82 9.65 -4.03
CA ILE A 42 9.76 10.33 -3.28
C ILE A 42 10.19 10.59 -1.82
N GLU A 43 10.78 9.59 -1.15
CA GLU A 43 11.23 9.71 0.23
C GLU A 43 12.33 10.76 0.40
N THR A 44 13.28 10.81 -0.54
CA THR A 44 14.47 11.66 -0.44
C THR A 44 14.21 13.09 -0.90
N GLU A 45 13.39 13.28 -1.93
CA GLU A 45 13.16 14.59 -2.55
C GLU A 45 12.05 15.40 -1.89
N PHE A 46 11.10 14.75 -1.18
CA PHE A 46 9.99 15.45 -0.55
C PHE A 46 10.35 15.98 0.84
N ASP A 47 10.60 17.29 0.94
CA ASP A 47 10.85 17.96 2.20
C ASP A 47 9.55 18.11 3.02
N LEU A 48 9.29 17.18 3.93
CA LEU A 48 8.12 17.16 4.80
C LEU A 48 7.97 18.42 5.69
N VAL A 49 9.06 19.17 5.92
CA VAL A 49 9.08 20.31 6.85
C VAL A 49 8.60 21.60 6.18
N HIS A 50 8.96 21.80 4.92
CA HIS A 50 8.71 23.02 4.16
C HIS A 50 7.72 22.81 3.01
N ALA A 51 7.39 21.58 2.64
CA ALA A 51 6.38 21.32 1.64
C ALA A 51 5.00 21.78 2.13
N HIS A 52 4.43 22.77 1.44
CA HIS A 52 3.04 23.20 1.63
C HIS A 52 2.04 22.38 0.80
N ALA A 53 2.44 21.17 0.40
CA ALA A 53 1.64 20.22 -0.38
C ALA A 53 1.52 18.90 0.38
N ALA A 54 0.54 18.07 0.01
CA ALA A 54 0.45 16.72 0.55
C ALA A 54 1.65 15.87 0.08
N PRO A 55 2.15 14.93 0.91
CA PRO A 55 3.21 14.02 0.50
C PRO A 55 2.76 13.19 -0.72
N PRO A 56 3.66 12.94 -1.68
CA PRO A 56 3.34 12.10 -2.82
C PRO A 56 3.03 10.68 -2.36
N GLN A 57 2.15 10.01 -3.09
CA GLN A 57 1.83 8.61 -2.81
C GLN A 57 2.99 7.71 -3.21
N GLN A 58 3.49 6.91 -2.26
CA GLN A 58 4.63 6.00 -2.44
C GLN A 58 4.23 4.57 -2.86
N TYR A 59 2.95 4.23 -2.71
CA TYR A 59 2.41 2.92 -3.04
C TYR A 59 1.25 3.02 -4.03
N ASP A 60 1.21 2.14 -5.02
CA ASP A 60 0.01 1.92 -5.82
C ASP A 60 -0.87 0.87 -5.15
N PHE A 61 -2.15 1.17 -5.00
CA PHE A 61 -3.12 0.27 -4.36
C PHE A 61 -3.93 -0.50 -5.40
N ALA A 62 -4.22 -1.75 -5.07
CA ALA A 62 -5.03 -2.64 -5.88
C ALA A 62 -5.96 -3.51 -5.03
N GLU A 63 -7.05 -3.97 -5.63
CA GLU A 63 -7.93 -4.99 -5.05
C GLU A 63 -7.48 -6.38 -5.54
N ILE A 64 -7.37 -7.35 -4.63
CA ILE A 64 -7.01 -8.73 -4.98
C ILE A 64 -8.26 -9.44 -5.49
N ILE A 65 -8.25 -9.83 -6.77
CA ILE A 65 -9.36 -10.55 -7.42
C ILE A 65 -9.24 -12.06 -7.20
N ASP A 66 -8.02 -12.59 -7.25
CA ASP A 66 -7.74 -14.02 -7.14
C ASP A 66 -6.30 -14.23 -6.65
N ILE A 67 -6.07 -15.33 -5.93
CA ILE A 67 -4.74 -15.75 -5.47
C ILE A 67 -4.54 -17.20 -5.90
N SER A 68 -3.50 -17.45 -6.68
CA SER A 68 -3.18 -18.76 -7.24
C SER A 68 -1.72 -19.12 -6.92
N GLY A 69 -1.53 -19.81 -5.80
CA GLY A 69 -0.18 -20.19 -5.33
C GLY A 69 0.63 -18.96 -4.92
N ASP A 70 1.66 -18.63 -5.71
CA ASP A 70 2.59 -17.52 -5.49
C ASP A 70 2.23 -16.24 -6.28
N THR A 71 1.19 -16.28 -7.11
CA THR A 71 0.72 -15.10 -7.85
C THR A 71 -0.66 -14.65 -7.38
N ALA A 72 -0.86 -13.34 -7.40
CA ALA A 72 -2.14 -12.69 -7.16
C ALA A 72 -2.55 -11.92 -8.41
N THR A 73 -3.81 -12.09 -8.81
CA THR A 73 -4.45 -11.22 -9.80
C THR A 73 -5.03 -10.02 -9.07
N VAL A 74 -4.55 -8.83 -9.40
CA VAL A 74 -4.95 -7.58 -8.74
C VAL A 74 -5.57 -6.60 -9.73
N ARG A 75 -6.46 -5.74 -9.24
CA ARG A 75 -7.07 -4.65 -9.98
C ARG A 75 -6.62 -3.30 -9.43
N TRP A 76 -5.84 -2.57 -10.21
CA TRP A 76 -5.29 -1.28 -9.81
C TRP A 76 -6.38 -0.22 -9.63
N GLN A 77 -6.32 0.52 -8.52
CA GLN A 77 -7.23 1.63 -8.24
C GLN A 77 -6.94 2.87 -9.10
N ASP A 78 -5.71 3.00 -9.61
CA ASP A 78 -5.32 4.04 -10.58
C ASP A 78 -6.04 3.90 -11.94
N GLY A 79 -6.67 2.75 -12.20
CA GLY A 79 -7.35 2.47 -13.47
C GLY A 79 -6.45 1.88 -14.54
N SER A 80 -5.19 1.56 -14.20
CA SER A 80 -4.23 0.86 -15.06
C SER A 80 -4.67 -0.57 -15.45
N GLY A 81 -5.71 -1.11 -14.79
CA GLY A 81 -6.41 -2.32 -15.20
C GLY A 81 -6.20 -3.48 -14.23
N ILE A 82 -6.22 -4.70 -14.77
CA ILE A 82 -6.00 -5.94 -14.04
C ILE A 82 -4.61 -6.46 -14.43
N GLU A 83 -3.82 -6.85 -13.44
CA GLU A 83 -2.46 -7.37 -13.61
C GLU A 83 -2.25 -8.60 -12.71
N GLU A 84 -1.43 -9.53 -13.17
CA GLU A 84 -0.98 -10.66 -12.37
C GLU A 84 0.43 -10.37 -11.85
N ILE A 85 0.61 -10.46 -10.53
CA ILE A 85 1.86 -10.11 -9.85
C ILE A 85 2.19 -11.15 -8.78
N ASN A 86 3.47 -11.28 -8.44
CA ASN A 86 3.89 -12.18 -7.35
C ASN A 86 3.41 -11.63 -6.01
N THR A 87 2.91 -12.50 -5.14
CA THR A 87 2.48 -12.16 -3.78
C THR A 87 3.63 -11.59 -2.93
N SER A 88 4.87 -11.95 -3.25
CA SER A 88 6.08 -11.40 -2.59
C SER A 88 6.35 -9.92 -2.90
N ASP A 89 5.79 -9.39 -4.00
CA ASP A 89 5.92 -7.97 -4.39
C ASP A 89 4.75 -7.13 -3.85
N LEU A 90 3.77 -7.78 -3.22
CA LEU A 90 2.58 -7.16 -2.68
C LEU A 90 2.66 -7.09 -1.16
N ARG A 91 2.21 -5.95 -0.64
CA ARG A 91 2.02 -5.69 0.78
C ARG A 91 0.52 -5.65 1.08
N PRO A 92 0.04 -6.21 2.20
CA PRO A 92 -1.35 -6.11 2.62
C PRO A 92 -1.71 -4.65 2.90
N ALA A 93 -2.84 -4.21 2.35
CA ALA A 93 -3.37 -2.87 2.55
C ALA A 93 -4.78 -2.93 3.16
N GLU A 94 -5.16 -1.89 3.89
CA GLU A 94 -6.46 -1.76 4.51
C GLU A 94 -7.06 -0.38 4.29
N GLN A 95 -8.38 -0.31 4.24
CA GLN A 95 -9.09 0.94 4.19
C GLN A 95 -9.47 1.35 5.62
N ASP A 96 -8.81 2.39 6.12
CA ASP A 96 -9.10 2.95 7.44
C ASP A 96 -10.06 4.13 7.32
N ILE A 97 -10.99 4.24 8.27
CA ILE A 97 -11.92 5.36 8.33
C ILE A 97 -11.36 6.43 9.25
N VAL A 98 -10.80 7.47 8.64
CA VAL A 98 -10.17 8.56 9.37
C VAL A 98 -11.25 9.54 9.85
N SER A 99 -11.81 9.27 11.02
CA SER A 99 -12.75 10.16 11.70
C SER A 99 -11.98 11.16 12.57
N GLY A 100 -11.49 12.25 11.97
CA GLY A 100 -10.70 13.23 12.74
C GLY A 100 -10.03 14.37 11.96
N ARG A 101 -10.10 14.41 10.61
CA ARG A 101 -9.70 15.64 9.90
C ARG A 101 -10.72 16.73 10.23
N ILE A 102 -10.30 17.66 11.08
CA ILE A 102 -10.93 18.98 11.19
C ILE A 102 -10.72 19.61 9.81
N ASP A 103 -11.80 19.76 9.06
CA ASP A 103 -11.86 20.63 7.89
C ASP A 103 -11.31 22.00 8.32
N LEU A 104 -10.18 22.44 7.76
CA LEU A 104 -9.57 23.74 8.03
C LEU A 104 -9.80 24.66 6.83
#